data_AF-A0A9N9REG7-F1
#
_entry.id   AF-A0A9N9REG7-F1
#
_cell.length_a   1.000
_cell.length_b   1.000
_cell.length_c   1.000
_cell.angle_alpha   90.00
_cell.angle_beta   90.00
_cell.angle_gamma   90.00
#
_symmetry.space_group_name_H-M   'P 1'
#
loop_
_entity.id
_entity.type
_entity.pdbx_description
1 polymer ?
#
loop_
_entity_poly.entity_id
_entity_poly.type
_entity_poly.pdbx_seq_one_letter_code
_entity_poly.pdbx_strand_id
1 'polypeptide(L)'
;MSESKGALIAKSVQKHAGRAKEKLLQNLGKVDRTLDDIFEEHLQNFNRQHQQATRLQKEFNNYIRCIRAVQTASKSLMEAITEVYESGWSGHDLLYVQAQNMEMLWQDFSHKLGDQVLIPLNTYTNQFPEVRKKVEKRGRKLVDYDSQRHSFQNLQANAAKRRDDVKVTKGREQLEEAKRTYEVLNSELHDELPALYDSRVLFYVHNLQTLFSAEQLFHSESSKVFAELEAITDKLATECQRGSYTKRANNHALPAQNGNPPAPTDTVQSEYFIHYTILYATLY
;
A
#
# COMPACT_ATOMS: atom_id res chain seq x y z
N MET A 1 -17.16 4.59 -44.43
CA MET A 1 -16.38 4.50 -43.16
C MET A 1 -16.39 3.11 -42.50
N SER A 2 -17.05 2.08 -43.07
CA SER A 2 -17.10 0.71 -42.51
C SER A 2 -15.92 -0.19 -42.95
N GLU A 3 -15.30 0.07 -44.11
CA GLU A 3 -14.20 -0.75 -44.64
C GLU A 3 -12.89 -0.65 -43.82
N SER A 4 -12.70 0.44 -43.07
CA SER A 4 -11.49 0.68 -42.28
C SER A 4 -11.42 -0.19 -41.01
N LYS A 5 -12.54 -0.45 -40.33
CA LYS A 5 -12.56 -1.23 -39.08
C LYS A 5 -12.34 -2.73 -39.32
N GLY A 6 -12.95 -3.30 -40.37
CA GLY A 6 -12.77 -4.71 -40.72
C GLY A 6 -11.33 -5.05 -41.14
N ALA A 7 -10.68 -4.16 -41.89
CA ALA A 7 -9.28 -4.31 -42.30
C ALA A 7 -8.29 -4.22 -41.13
N LEU A 8 -8.57 -3.41 -40.11
CA LEU A 8 -7.76 -3.31 -38.89
C LEU A 8 -7.87 -4.55 -38.01
N ILE A 9 -9.07 -5.11 -37.88
CA ILE A 9 -9.31 -6.36 -37.14
C ILE A 9 -8.61 -7.52 -37.86
N ALA A 10 -8.76 -7.63 -39.18
CA ALA A 10 -8.08 -8.66 -39.98
C ALA A 10 -6.56 -8.57 -39.88
N LYS A 11 -5.97 -7.36 -39.97
CA LYS A 11 -4.52 -7.15 -39.78
C LYS A 11 -4.06 -7.49 -38.36
N SER A 12 -4.87 -7.22 -37.35
CA SER A 12 -4.56 -7.55 -35.95
C SER A 12 -4.56 -9.07 -35.73
N VAL A 13 -5.58 -9.78 -36.24
CA VAL A 13 -5.70 -11.23 -36.18
C VAL A 13 -4.56 -11.90 -36.94
N GLN A 14 -4.21 -11.39 -38.13
CA GLN A 14 -3.10 -11.90 -38.94
C GLN A 14 -1.74 -11.73 -38.24
N LYS A 15 -1.51 -10.58 -37.59
CA LYS A 15 -0.30 -10.37 -36.75
C LYS A 15 -0.28 -11.29 -35.53
N HIS A 16 -1.43 -11.53 -34.90
CA HIS A 16 -1.53 -12.41 -33.74
C HIS A 16 -1.21 -13.88 -34.10
N ALA A 17 -1.76 -14.37 -35.21
CA ALA A 17 -1.48 -15.72 -35.72
C ALA A 17 -0.01 -15.88 -36.14
N GLY A 18 0.57 -14.85 -36.77
CA GLY A 18 2.00 -14.83 -37.12
C GLY A 18 2.92 -14.94 -35.90
N ARG A 19 2.60 -14.21 -34.83
CA ARG A 19 3.37 -14.27 -33.57
C ARG A 19 3.25 -15.61 -32.85
N ALA A 20 2.06 -16.22 -32.85
CA ALA A 20 1.84 -17.54 -32.27
C ALA A 20 2.66 -18.61 -32.99
N LYS A 21 2.71 -18.55 -34.32
CA LYS A 21 3.52 -19.45 -35.16
C LYS A 21 5.02 -19.29 -34.88
N GLU A 22 5.52 -18.06 -34.82
CA GLU A 22 6.94 -17.78 -34.55
C GLU A 22 7.35 -18.27 -33.15
N LYS A 23 6.55 -17.99 -32.12
CA LYS A 23 6.79 -18.45 -30.75
C LYS A 23 6.82 -19.98 -30.65
N LEU A 24 6.00 -20.67 -31.42
CA LEU A 24 5.99 -22.14 -31.50
C LEU A 24 7.27 -22.67 -32.17
N LEU A 25 7.75 -22.01 -33.24
CA LEU A 25 8.97 -22.40 -33.94
C LEU A 25 10.25 -22.16 -33.11
N GLN A 26 10.28 -21.07 -32.35
CA GLN A 26 11.35 -20.77 -31.39
C GLN A 26 11.37 -21.81 -30.24
N ASN A 27 10.20 -22.15 -29.67
CA ASN A 27 10.11 -23.20 -28.63
C ASN A 27 10.50 -24.60 -29.12
N LEU A 28 10.41 -24.86 -30.43
CA LEU A 28 10.84 -26.11 -31.06
C LEU A 28 12.33 -26.11 -31.46
N GLY A 29 13.09 -25.04 -31.17
CA GLY A 29 14.50 -24.91 -31.52
C GLY A 29 14.77 -24.83 -33.03
N LYS A 30 13.72 -24.57 -33.85
CA LYS A 30 13.83 -24.51 -35.32
C LYS A 30 14.26 -23.14 -35.83
N VAL A 31 14.33 -22.14 -34.95
CA VAL A 31 14.63 -20.74 -35.28
C VAL A 31 15.45 -20.12 -34.13
N ASP A 32 16.56 -19.44 -34.47
CA ASP A 32 17.41 -18.72 -33.51
C ASP A 32 16.66 -17.57 -32.84
N ARG A 33 16.73 -17.52 -31.50
CA ARG A 33 16.15 -16.44 -30.69
C ARG A 33 17.24 -15.44 -30.29
N THR A 34 16.94 -14.15 -30.38
CA THR A 34 17.76 -13.12 -29.74
C THR A 34 17.67 -13.28 -28.22
N LEU A 35 18.75 -13.68 -27.58
CA LEU A 35 18.88 -13.74 -26.12
C LEU A 35 19.46 -12.41 -25.63
N ASP A 36 18.78 -11.81 -24.66
CA ASP A 36 19.16 -10.55 -24.03
C ASP A 36 19.17 -10.79 -22.52
N ASP A 37 20.26 -11.39 -22.04
CA ASP A 37 20.39 -11.86 -20.65
C ASP A 37 20.30 -10.70 -19.65
N ILE A 38 20.80 -9.52 -20.04
CA ILE A 38 20.70 -8.29 -19.25
C ILE A 38 19.23 -7.86 -19.09
N PHE A 39 18.47 -7.85 -20.18
CA PHE A 39 17.05 -7.53 -20.12
C PHE A 39 16.27 -8.52 -19.25
N GLU A 40 16.62 -9.81 -19.30
CA GLU A 40 15.95 -10.83 -18.47
C GLU A 40 16.23 -10.61 -16.98
N GLU A 41 17.47 -10.24 -16.62
CA GLU A 41 17.80 -9.85 -15.24
C GLU A 41 16.99 -8.63 -14.78
N HIS A 42 16.93 -7.58 -15.60
CA HIS A 42 16.11 -6.39 -15.33
C HIS A 42 14.63 -6.74 -15.18
N LEU A 43 14.12 -7.66 -16.00
CA LEU A 43 12.73 -8.12 -15.92
C LEU A 43 12.45 -8.94 -14.64
N GLN A 44 13.39 -9.79 -14.21
CA GLN A 44 13.27 -10.51 -12.94
C GLN A 44 13.25 -9.54 -11.75
N ASN A 45 14.13 -8.53 -11.76
CA ASN A 45 14.16 -7.48 -10.75
C ASN A 45 12.86 -6.68 -10.70
N PHE A 46 12.36 -6.26 -11.87
CA PHE A 46 11.07 -5.57 -12.01
C PHE A 46 9.90 -6.39 -11.45
N ASN A 47 9.81 -7.68 -11.79
CA ASN A 47 8.73 -8.55 -11.31
C ASN A 47 8.77 -8.72 -9.79
N ARG A 48 9.97 -8.93 -9.22
CA ARG A 48 10.15 -9.03 -7.77
C ARG A 48 9.77 -7.74 -7.06
N GLN A 49 10.25 -6.59 -7.57
CA GLN A 49 9.94 -5.28 -7.01
C GLN A 49 8.44 -4.98 -7.08
N HIS A 50 7.77 -5.30 -8.20
CA HIS A 50 6.33 -5.16 -8.34
C HIS A 50 5.56 -5.97 -7.29
N GLN A 51 5.90 -7.25 -7.13
CA GLN A 51 5.25 -8.13 -6.16
C GLN A 51 5.40 -7.61 -4.72
N GLN A 52 6.61 -7.14 -4.37
CA GLN A 52 6.89 -6.57 -3.05
C GLN A 52 6.11 -5.26 -2.82
N ALA A 53 6.08 -4.37 -3.81
CA ALA A 53 5.33 -3.11 -3.74
C ALA A 53 3.81 -3.35 -3.59
N THR A 54 3.24 -4.25 -4.38
CA THR A 54 1.80 -4.60 -4.28
C THR A 54 1.46 -5.27 -2.96
N ARG A 55 2.33 -6.15 -2.45
CA ARG A 55 2.14 -6.72 -1.11
C ARG A 55 2.14 -5.62 -0.05
N LEU A 56 3.13 -4.72 -0.08
CA LEU A 56 3.23 -3.62 0.86
C LEU A 56 1.99 -2.71 0.81
N GLN A 57 1.54 -2.34 -0.40
CA GLN A 57 0.31 -1.57 -0.61
C GLN A 57 -0.90 -2.26 0.01
N LYS A 58 -1.07 -3.57 -0.19
CA LYS A 58 -2.16 -4.34 0.42
C LYS A 58 -2.12 -4.26 1.94
N GLU A 59 -0.96 -4.50 2.54
CA GLU A 59 -0.83 -4.48 4.00
C GLU A 59 -1.04 -3.08 4.59
N PHE A 60 -0.58 -2.01 3.92
CA PHE A 60 -0.88 -0.64 4.35
C PHE A 60 -2.36 -0.28 4.28
N ASN A 61 -3.06 -0.71 3.23
CA ASN A 61 -4.51 -0.52 3.15
C ASN A 61 -5.23 -1.25 4.29
N ASN A 62 -4.81 -2.49 4.58
CA ASN A 62 -5.35 -3.25 5.70
C ASN A 62 -5.07 -2.54 7.04
N TYR A 63 -3.83 -2.10 7.25
CA TYR A 63 -3.40 -1.42 8.46
C TYR A 63 -4.20 -0.14 8.73
N ILE A 64 -4.37 0.72 7.72
CA ILE A 64 -5.17 1.96 7.84
C ILE A 64 -6.65 1.64 8.13
N ARG A 65 -7.20 0.58 7.53
CA ARG A 65 -8.56 0.12 7.85
C ARG A 65 -8.68 -0.30 9.32
N CYS A 66 -7.71 -1.04 9.84
CA CYS A 66 -7.68 -1.43 11.25
C CYS A 66 -7.55 -0.22 12.17
N ILE A 67 -6.67 0.74 11.85
CA ILE A 67 -6.54 1.99 12.61
C ILE A 67 -7.86 2.75 12.69
N ARG A 68 -8.58 2.88 11.57
CA ARG A 68 -9.89 3.54 11.57
C ARG A 68 -10.92 2.81 12.44
N ALA A 69 -10.86 1.48 12.48
CA ALA A 69 -11.72 0.69 13.37
C ALA A 69 -11.37 0.93 14.85
N VAL A 70 -10.07 0.96 15.19
CA VAL A 70 -9.60 1.26 16.56
C VAL A 70 -9.94 2.69 16.96
N GLN A 71 -9.80 3.67 16.06
CA GLN A 71 -10.23 5.05 16.27
C GLN A 71 -11.71 5.12 16.66
N THR A 72 -12.60 4.45 15.91
CA THR A 72 -14.04 4.40 16.24
C THR A 72 -14.28 3.73 17.59
N ALA A 73 -13.64 2.59 17.84
CA ALA A 73 -13.79 1.88 19.11
C ALA A 73 -13.29 2.70 20.31
N SER A 74 -12.14 3.37 20.16
CA SER A 74 -11.55 4.28 21.16
C SER A 74 -12.49 5.45 21.45
N LYS A 75 -13.11 6.04 20.41
CA LYS A 75 -14.07 7.11 20.58
C LYS A 75 -15.29 6.64 21.39
N SER A 76 -15.92 5.54 20.99
CA SER A 76 -17.09 5.02 21.70
C SER A 76 -16.79 4.65 23.15
N LEU A 77 -15.59 4.11 23.43
CA LEU A 77 -15.17 3.85 24.81
C LEU A 77 -15.01 5.15 25.60
N MET A 78 -14.34 6.16 25.04
CA MET A 78 -14.16 7.45 25.70
C MET A 78 -15.48 8.18 25.94
N GLU A 79 -16.43 8.12 25.00
CA GLU A 79 -17.79 8.64 25.17
C GLU A 79 -18.46 7.99 26.40
N ALA A 80 -18.47 6.64 26.46
CA ALA A 80 -19.04 5.93 27.60
C ALA A 80 -18.34 6.27 28.94
N ILE A 81 -17.01 6.41 28.94
CA ILE A 81 -16.26 6.82 30.13
C ILE A 81 -16.68 8.23 30.57
N THR A 82 -16.82 9.17 29.63
CA THR A 82 -17.24 10.54 29.95
C THR A 82 -18.69 10.62 30.46
N GLU A 83 -19.58 9.74 29.99
CA GLU A 83 -20.98 9.69 30.44
C GLU A 83 -21.11 9.20 31.89
N VAL A 84 -20.32 8.19 32.28
CA VAL A 84 -20.37 7.64 33.65
C VAL A 84 -19.60 8.49 34.67
N TYR A 85 -18.67 9.33 34.20
CA TYR A 85 -17.88 10.19 35.07
C TYR A 85 -18.67 11.45 35.43
N GLU A 86 -19.36 11.45 36.56
CA GLU A 86 -20.33 12.51 36.88
C GLU A 86 -19.69 13.90 37.06
N SER A 87 -20.44 14.97 36.78
CA SER A 87 -19.95 16.36 36.86
C SER A 87 -19.54 16.82 38.26
N GLY A 88 -20.00 16.13 39.31
CA GLY A 88 -19.59 16.39 40.68
C GLY A 88 -18.20 15.84 41.04
N TRP A 89 -17.64 14.99 40.20
CA TRP A 89 -16.41 14.24 40.47
C TRP A 89 -15.19 15.10 40.14
N SER A 90 -14.14 15.00 40.96
CA SER A 90 -12.92 15.76 40.74
C SER A 90 -12.33 15.44 39.36
N GLY A 91 -12.04 16.46 38.55
CA GLY A 91 -11.42 16.27 37.24
C GLY A 91 -12.37 15.92 36.09
N HIS A 92 -13.70 16.02 36.26
CA HIS A 92 -14.68 15.78 35.20
C HIS A 92 -14.38 16.54 33.90
N ASP A 93 -14.24 17.87 33.97
CA ASP A 93 -13.96 18.70 32.78
C ASP A 93 -12.63 18.32 32.11
N LEU A 94 -11.61 17.99 32.91
CA LEU A 94 -10.30 17.62 32.39
C LEU A 94 -10.35 16.25 31.70
N LEU A 95 -11.08 15.28 32.25
CA LEU A 95 -11.28 13.98 31.62
C LEU A 95 -11.97 14.13 30.26
N TYR A 96 -13.00 15.00 30.18
CA TYR A 96 -13.67 15.31 28.93
C TYR A 96 -12.72 15.93 27.90
N VAL A 97 -11.87 16.88 28.31
CA VAL A 97 -10.83 17.45 27.44
C VAL A 97 -9.85 16.38 26.95
N GLN A 98 -9.41 15.46 27.82
CA GLN A 98 -8.50 14.39 27.41
C GLN A 98 -9.13 13.39 26.45
N ALA A 99 -10.42 13.08 26.61
CA ALA A 99 -11.17 12.27 25.65
C ALA A 99 -11.18 12.93 24.26
N GLN A 100 -11.42 14.24 24.19
CA GLN A 100 -11.37 15.00 22.92
C GLN A 100 -9.96 15.06 22.32
N ASN A 101 -8.92 15.24 23.15
CA ASN A 101 -7.53 15.20 22.69
C ASN A 101 -7.19 13.85 22.05
N MET A 102 -7.61 12.74 22.67
CA MET A 102 -7.42 11.40 22.09
C MET A 102 -8.13 11.25 20.75
N GLU A 103 -9.37 11.75 20.61
CA GLU A 103 -10.09 11.74 19.34
C GLU A 103 -9.33 12.51 18.25
N MET A 104 -8.84 13.71 18.56
CA MET A 104 -8.05 14.52 17.62
C MET A 104 -6.76 13.82 17.18
N LEU A 105 -6.02 13.22 18.13
CA LEU A 105 -4.80 12.47 17.82
C LEU A 105 -5.06 11.31 16.85
N TRP A 106 -6.15 10.56 17.06
CA TRP A 106 -6.53 9.49 16.13
C TRP A 106 -6.91 10.02 14.74
N GLN A 107 -7.65 11.13 14.68
CA GLN A 107 -8.03 11.76 13.41
C GLN A 107 -6.80 12.20 12.61
N ASP A 108 -5.87 12.91 13.25
CA ASP A 108 -4.64 13.38 12.64
C ASP A 108 -3.75 12.22 12.16
N PHE A 109 -3.61 11.18 12.99
CA PHE A 109 -2.82 9.99 12.64
C PHE A 109 -3.40 9.24 11.44
N SER A 110 -4.70 8.94 11.48
CA SER A 110 -5.42 8.25 10.39
C SER A 110 -5.38 9.05 9.08
N HIS A 111 -5.53 10.37 9.16
CA HIS A 111 -5.41 11.27 8.01
C HIS A 111 -3.99 11.24 7.44
N LYS A 112 -2.97 11.40 8.30
CA LYS A 112 -1.56 11.42 7.89
C LYS A 112 -1.12 10.11 7.22
N LEU A 113 -1.57 8.95 7.72
CA LEU A 113 -1.29 7.68 7.06
C LEU A 113 -1.97 7.57 5.69
N GLY A 114 -3.22 8.00 5.60
CA GLY A 114 -3.97 8.01 4.35
C GLY A 114 -3.34 8.92 3.29
N ASP A 115 -2.93 10.12 3.69
CA ASP A 115 -2.45 11.15 2.77
C ASP A 115 -0.95 11.03 2.49
N GLN A 116 -0.13 11.02 3.54
CA GLN A 116 1.33 11.16 3.39
C GLN A 116 2.08 9.82 3.25
N VAL A 117 1.40 8.69 3.49
CA VAL A 117 2.01 7.35 3.36
C VAL A 117 1.35 6.56 2.24
N LEU A 118 0.02 6.46 2.23
CA LEU A 118 -0.68 5.62 1.26
C LEU A 118 -0.72 6.23 -0.15
N ILE A 119 -0.90 7.54 -0.31
CA ILE A 119 -0.91 8.17 -1.65
C ILE A 119 0.45 8.00 -2.36
N PRO A 120 1.61 8.31 -1.75
CA PRO A 120 2.91 8.06 -2.38
C PRO A 120 3.11 6.59 -2.76
N LEU A 121 2.69 5.65 -1.92
CA LEU A 121 2.76 4.22 -2.20
C LEU A 121 1.86 3.80 -3.37
N ASN A 122 0.66 4.37 -3.49
CA ASN A 122 -0.22 4.16 -4.64
C ASN A 122 0.42 4.70 -5.92
N THR A 123 0.97 5.92 -5.88
CA THR A 123 1.67 6.54 -7.02
C THR A 123 2.85 5.70 -7.49
N TYR A 124 3.68 5.22 -6.55
CA TYR A 124 4.79 4.31 -6.85
C TYR A 124 4.30 2.98 -7.45
N THR A 125 3.29 2.36 -6.86
CA THR A 125 2.76 1.07 -7.34
C THR A 125 2.07 1.19 -8.71
N ASN A 126 1.54 2.36 -9.05
CA ASN A 126 0.89 2.63 -10.34
C ASN A 126 1.87 2.76 -11.52
N GLN A 127 3.18 2.85 -11.27
CA GLN A 127 4.18 2.86 -12.36
C GLN A 127 4.32 1.48 -13.00
N PHE A 128 4.18 0.41 -12.22
CA PHE A 128 4.42 -0.96 -12.68
C PHE A 128 3.46 -1.44 -13.79
N PRO A 129 2.14 -1.21 -13.73
CA PRO A 129 1.24 -1.59 -14.83
C PRO A 129 1.63 -0.97 -16.18
N GLU A 130 2.06 0.30 -16.19
CA GLU A 130 2.44 0.99 -17.42
C GLU A 130 3.75 0.45 -18.00
N VAL A 131 4.77 0.25 -17.15
CA VAL A 131 6.04 -0.38 -17.56
C VAL A 131 5.82 -1.82 -18.04
N ARG A 132 4.95 -2.58 -17.37
CA ARG A 132 4.59 -3.96 -17.77
C ARG A 132 3.98 -3.99 -19.18
N LYS A 133 3.03 -3.09 -19.49
CA LYS A 133 2.46 -2.96 -20.84
C LYS A 133 3.54 -2.67 -21.89
N LYS A 134 4.54 -1.87 -21.53
CA LYS A 134 5.68 -1.54 -22.41
C LYS A 134 6.58 -2.74 -22.65
N VAL A 135 6.90 -3.52 -21.62
CA VAL A 135 7.62 -4.81 -21.72
C VAL A 135 6.87 -5.79 -22.63
N GLU A 136 5.55 -5.96 -22.46
CA GLU A 136 4.74 -6.82 -23.32
C GLU A 136 4.71 -6.31 -24.77
N LYS A 137 4.72 -4.99 -24.98
CA LYS A 137 4.81 -4.39 -26.30
C LYS A 137 6.18 -4.66 -26.93
N ARG A 138 7.28 -4.53 -26.19
CA ARG A 138 8.63 -4.91 -26.64
C ARG A 138 8.67 -6.38 -27.06
N GLY A 139 8.17 -7.29 -26.23
CA GLY A 139 8.14 -8.72 -26.54
C GLY A 139 7.38 -9.03 -27.84
N ARG A 140 6.22 -8.38 -28.06
CA ARG A 140 5.49 -8.51 -29.33
C ARG A 140 6.24 -7.96 -30.53
N LYS A 141 7.02 -6.88 -30.36
CA LYS A 141 7.79 -6.24 -31.42
C LYS A 141 9.07 -7.00 -31.78
N LEU A 142 9.70 -7.66 -30.80
CA LEU A 142 10.79 -8.58 -31.06
C LEU A 142 10.35 -9.73 -31.96
N VAL A 143 9.19 -10.34 -31.67
CA VAL A 143 8.62 -11.40 -32.51
C VAL A 143 8.27 -10.90 -33.92
N ASP A 144 7.70 -9.69 -34.04
CA ASP A 144 7.44 -9.08 -35.36
C ASP A 144 8.76 -8.89 -36.15
N TYR A 145 9.82 -8.41 -35.49
CA TYR A 145 11.14 -8.20 -36.08
C TYR A 145 11.80 -9.51 -36.55
N ASP A 146 11.85 -10.53 -35.69
CA ASP A 146 12.38 -11.85 -36.03
C ASP A 146 11.64 -12.45 -37.24
N SER A 147 10.31 -12.36 -37.25
CA SER A 147 9.50 -12.84 -38.38
C SER A 147 9.84 -12.13 -39.70
N GLN A 148 10.00 -10.81 -39.69
CA GLN A 148 10.39 -10.06 -40.90
C GLN A 148 11.83 -10.38 -41.31
N ARG A 149 12.74 -10.59 -40.34
CA ARG A 149 14.13 -10.97 -40.60
C ARG A 149 14.18 -12.32 -41.33
N HIS A 150 13.45 -13.32 -40.86
CA HIS A 150 13.35 -14.63 -41.53
C HIS A 150 12.67 -14.54 -42.90
N SER A 151 11.58 -13.77 -43.01
CA SER A 151 10.91 -13.52 -44.29
C SER A 151 11.86 -12.93 -45.33
N PHE A 152 12.63 -11.91 -44.93
CA PHE A 152 13.59 -11.23 -45.82
C PHE A 152 14.79 -12.11 -46.18
N GLN A 153 15.34 -12.88 -45.24
CA GLN A 153 16.40 -13.86 -45.52
C GLN A 153 15.97 -14.88 -46.59
N ASN A 154 14.76 -15.43 -46.45
CA ASN A 154 14.19 -16.36 -47.43
C ASN A 154 13.94 -15.70 -48.79
N LEU A 155 13.49 -14.45 -48.79
CA LEU A 155 13.28 -13.68 -50.03
C LEU A 155 14.61 -13.43 -50.76
N GLN A 156 15.66 -13.05 -50.03
CA GLN A 156 16.98 -12.76 -50.57
C GLN A 156 17.67 -14.02 -51.12
N ALA A 157 17.55 -15.16 -50.43
CA ALA A 157 18.05 -16.45 -50.91
C ALA A 157 17.41 -16.90 -52.24
N ASN A 158 16.18 -16.45 -52.52
CA ASN A 158 15.45 -16.77 -53.75
C ASN A 158 15.51 -15.65 -54.81
N ALA A 159 16.11 -14.50 -54.50
CA ALA A 159 16.13 -13.32 -55.38
C ALA A 159 16.91 -13.58 -56.68
N ALA A 160 18.02 -14.34 -56.61
CA ALA A 160 18.83 -14.74 -57.76
C ALA A 160 18.05 -15.58 -58.80
N LYS A 161 16.95 -16.23 -58.39
CA LYS A 161 16.10 -17.04 -59.28
C LYS A 161 14.92 -16.29 -59.89
N ARG A 162 14.55 -15.11 -59.35
CA ARG A 162 13.26 -14.46 -59.67
C ARG A 162 13.32 -13.02 -60.18
N ARG A 163 14.49 -12.35 -60.17
CA ARG A 163 14.68 -10.95 -60.64
C ARG A 163 13.54 -10.01 -60.20
N ASP A 164 13.16 -10.08 -58.92
CA ASP A 164 11.97 -9.39 -58.38
C ASP A 164 12.40 -8.25 -57.42
N ASP A 165 13.12 -7.27 -57.96
CA ASP A 165 13.77 -6.19 -57.21
C ASP A 165 12.77 -5.35 -56.39
N VAL A 166 11.55 -5.18 -56.89
CA VAL A 166 10.46 -4.48 -56.19
C VAL A 166 10.08 -5.18 -54.88
N LYS A 167 9.98 -6.52 -54.89
CA LYS A 167 9.67 -7.28 -53.67
C LYS A 167 10.82 -7.24 -52.67
N VAL A 168 12.06 -7.29 -53.16
CA VAL A 168 13.25 -7.20 -52.30
C VAL A 168 13.29 -5.84 -51.59
N THR A 169 13.05 -4.74 -52.30
CA THR A 169 13.00 -3.40 -51.70
C THR A 169 11.92 -3.30 -50.64
N LYS A 170 10.69 -3.74 -50.94
CA LYS A 170 9.58 -3.72 -49.98
C LYS A 170 9.82 -4.58 -48.74
N GLY A 171 10.43 -5.77 -48.91
CA GLY A 171 10.79 -6.64 -47.79
C GLY A 171 11.84 -6.00 -46.87
N ARG A 172 12.81 -5.28 -47.46
CA ARG A 172 13.81 -4.51 -46.70
C ARG A 172 13.17 -3.39 -45.89
N GLU A 173 12.28 -2.60 -46.50
CA GLU A 173 11.57 -1.52 -45.79
C GLU A 173 10.76 -2.04 -44.59
N GLN A 174 10.06 -3.18 -44.76
CA GLN A 174 9.30 -3.81 -43.67
C GLN A 174 10.20 -4.33 -42.54
N LEU A 175 11.36 -4.88 -42.88
CA LEU A 175 12.36 -5.31 -41.91
C LEU A 175 12.91 -4.11 -41.12
N GLU A 176 13.30 -3.03 -41.80
CA GLU A 176 13.81 -1.82 -41.15
C GLU A 176 12.76 -1.15 -40.27
N GLU A 177 11.49 -1.10 -40.68
CA GLU A 177 10.39 -0.57 -39.86
C GLU A 177 10.19 -1.41 -38.58
N ALA A 178 10.18 -2.74 -38.72
CA ALA A 178 10.04 -3.66 -37.58
C ALA A 178 11.22 -3.53 -36.61
N LYS A 179 12.44 -3.48 -37.15
CA LYS A 179 13.68 -3.28 -36.39
C LYS A 179 13.63 -1.97 -35.61
N ARG A 180 13.39 -0.83 -36.27
CA ARG A 180 13.30 0.49 -35.64
C ARG A 180 12.29 0.51 -34.50
N THR A 181 11.11 -0.06 -34.71
CA THR A 181 10.04 -0.07 -33.69
C THR A 181 10.42 -0.92 -32.47
N TYR A 182 11.11 -2.04 -32.68
CA TYR A 182 11.64 -2.87 -31.61
C TYR A 182 12.76 -2.15 -30.85
N GLU A 183 13.74 -1.60 -31.56
CA GLU A 183 14.93 -0.95 -30.98
C GLU A 183 14.57 0.24 -30.10
N VAL A 184 13.59 1.06 -30.50
CA VAL A 184 13.10 2.17 -29.66
C VAL A 184 12.58 1.67 -28.32
N LEU A 185 11.67 0.68 -28.32
CA LEU A 185 11.13 0.11 -27.08
C LEU A 185 12.20 -0.62 -26.27
N ASN A 186 13.14 -1.26 -26.95
CA ASN A 186 14.24 -1.99 -26.33
C ASN A 186 15.16 -1.03 -25.57
N SER A 187 15.60 0.05 -26.22
CA SER A 187 16.44 1.08 -25.62
C SER A 187 15.73 1.74 -24.45
N GLU A 188 14.49 2.17 -24.63
CA GLU A 188 13.73 2.83 -23.56
C GLU A 188 13.59 1.93 -22.32
N LEU A 189 13.38 0.61 -22.48
CA LEU A 189 13.26 -0.30 -21.35
C LEU A 189 14.61 -0.67 -20.71
N HIS A 190 15.70 -0.66 -21.48
CA HIS A 190 17.05 -0.81 -20.93
C HIS A 190 17.45 0.38 -20.05
N ASP A 191 16.87 1.55 -20.27
CA ASP A 191 17.03 2.71 -19.39
C ASP A 191 16.02 2.71 -18.23
N GLU A 192 14.74 2.46 -18.52
CA GLU A 192 13.63 2.64 -17.58
C GLU A 192 13.56 1.56 -16.49
N LEU A 193 13.85 0.29 -16.82
CA LEU A 193 13.81 -0.80 -15.84
C LEU A 193 14.85 -0.66 -14.72
N PRO A 194 16.15 -0.44 -15.00
CA PRO A 194 17.13 -0.23 -13.94
C PRO A 194 16.87 1.07 -13.17
N ALA A 195 16.46 2.16 -13.84
CA ALA A 195 16.11 3.40 -13.16
C ALA A 195 14.95 3.22 -12.16
N LEU A 196 13.89 2.51 -12.56
CA LEU A 196 12.79 2.17 -11.66
C LEU A 196 13.28 1.27 -10.51
N TYR A 197 14.15 0.31 -10.80
CA TYR A 197 14.73 -0.56 -9.76
C TYR A 197 15.49 0.26 -8.74
N ASP A 198 16.40 1.15 -9.15
CA ASP A 198 17.21 1.97 -8.23
C ASP A 198 16.38 2.94 -7.40
N SER A 199 15.30 3.49 -7.98
CA SER A 199 14.38 4.40 -7.28
C SER A 199 13.73 3.79 -6.03
N ARG A 200 13.66 2.45 -5.94
CA ARG A 200 13.02 1.72 -4.83
C ARG A 200 13.58 2.11 -3.47
N VAL A 201 14.90 2.32 -3.39
CA VAL A 201 15.59 2.55 -2.10
C VAL A 201 15.14 3.87 -1.51
N LEU A 202 15.23 4.94 -2.30
CA LEU A 202 14.83 6.27 -1.88
C LEU A 202 13.32 6.34 -1.58
N PHE A 203 12.51 5.68 -2.40
CA PHE A 203 11.08 5.55 -2.17
C PHE A 203 10.78 4.93 -0.79
N TYR A 204 11.34 3.75 -0.50
CA TYR A 204 11.08 3.08 0.78
C TYR A 204 11.62 3.85 1.97
N VAL A 205 12.80 4.46 1.86
CA VAL A 205 13.36 5.31 2.93
C VAL A 205 12.39 6.45 3.27
N HIS A 206 11.95 7.21 2.26
CA HIS A 206 11.06 8.35 2.50
C HIS A 206 9.70 7.90 3.04
N ASN A 207 9.09 6.88 2.42
CA ASN A 207 7.75 6.43 2.79
C ASN A 207 7.72 5.82 4.21
N LEU A 208 8.73 5.03 4.57
CA LEU A 208 8.83 4.42 5.90
C LEU A 208 9.23 5.44 6.96
N GLN A 209 10.08 6.42 6.64
CA GLN A 209 10.40 7.51 7.55
C GLN A 209 9.13 8.32 7.90
N THR A 210 8.28 8.62 6.92
CA THR A 210 7.00 9.30 7.15
C THR A 210 6.07 8.44 8.02
N LEU A 211 5.96 7.13 7.75
CA LEU A 211 5.21 6.21 8.59
C LEU A 211 5.72 6.24 10.03
N PHE A 212 6.99 5.93 10.26
CA PHE A 212 7.53 5.79 11.61
C PHE A 212 7.51 7.10 12.39
N SER A 213 7.66 8.24 11.71
CA SER A 213 7.51 9.55 12.35
C SER A 213 6.06 9.82 12.77
N ALA A 214 5.08 9.37 11.98
CA ALA A 214 3.66 9.47 12.34
C ALA A 214 3.31 8.56 13.52
N GLU A 215 3.78 7.31 13.49
CA GLU A 215 3.64 6.34 14.60
C GLU A 215 4.24 6.88 15.89
N GLN A 216 5.50 7.34 15.83
CA GLN A 216 6.21 7.85 16.99
C GLN A 216 5.46 9.02 17.63
N LEU A 217 5.02 9.98 16.82
CA LEU A 217 4.29 11.15 17.30
C LEU A 217 2.94 10.76 17.91
N PHE A 218 2.17 9.92 17.23
CA PHE A 218 0.88 9.46 17.72
C PHE A 218 1.04 8.77 19.08
N HIS A 219 1.94 7.78 19.17
CA HIS A 219 2.16 7.04 20.40
C HIS A 219 2.72 7.91 21.54
N SER A 220 3.62 8.84 21.27
CA SER A 220 4.17 9.71 22.31
C SER A 220 3.12 10.66 22.88
N GLU A 221 2.27 11.25 22.04
CA GLU A 221 1.21 12.16 22.50
C GLU A 221 0.06 11.39 23.17
N SER A 222 -0.34 10.23 22.62
CA SER A 222 -1.34 9.37 23.27
C SER A 222 -0.89 8.93 24.66
N SER A 223 0.40 8.62 24.85
CA SER A 223 0.93 8.26 26.17
C SER A 223 0.75 9.38 27.20
N LYS A 224 0.88 10.65 26.81
CA LYS A 224 0.67 11.79 27.70
C LYS A 224 -0.80 11.91 28.10
N VAL A 225 -1.71 11.76 27.13
CA VAL A 225 -3.16 11.78 27.39
C VAL A 225 -3.55 10.68 28.38
N PHE A 226 -3.04 9.45 28.20
CA PHE A 226 -3.35 8.36 29.12
C PHE A 226 -2.74 8.55 30.51
N ALA A 227 -1.53 9.11 30.62
CA ALA A 227 -0.95 9.46 31.91
C ALA A 227 -1.77 10.54 32.65
N GLU A 228 -2.34 11.50 31.93
CA GLU A 228 -3.23 12.50 32.51
C GLU A 228 -4.57 11.89 32.96
N LEU A 229 -5.14 10.96 32.18
CA LEU A 229 -6.34 10.21 32.56
C LEU A 229 -6.12 9.38 33.83
N GLU A 230 -4.99 8.69 33.93
CA GLU A 230 -4.59 7.93 35.13
C GLU A 230 -4.52 8.85 36.36
N ALA A 231 -3.82 10.00 36.24
CA ALA A 231 -3.70 10.96 37.33
C ALA A 231 -5.06 11.55 37.78
N ILE A 232 -6.01 11.75 36.85
CA ILE A 232 -7.38 12.18 37.18
C ILE A 232 -8.07 11.11 38.03
N THR A 233 -7.98 9.85 37.63
CA THR A 233 -8.61 8.74 38.35
C THR A 233 -7.99 8.51 39.74
N ASP A 234 -6.67 8.63 39.87
CA ASP A 234 -5.96 8.54 41.16
C ASP A 234 -6.37 9.65 42.13
N LYS A 235 -6.55 10.86 41.61
CA LYS A 235 -7.03 11.99 42.42
C LYS A 235 -8.43 11.72 42.96
N LEU A 236 -9.35 11.25 42.11
CA LEU A 236 -10.70 10.89 42.54
C LEU A 236 -10.67 9.79 43.60
N ALA A 237 -9.87 8.73 43.39
CA ALA A 237 -9.71 7.65 44.36
C ALA A 237 -9.22 8.15 45.73
N THR A 238 -8.24 9.07 45.72
CA THR A 238 -7.71 9.69 46.95
C THR A 238 -8.77 10.52 47.68
N GLU A 239 -9.61 11.27 46.95
CA GLU A 239 -10.70 12.07 47.54
C GLU A 239 -11.81 11.18 48.12
N CYS A 240 -12.14 10.07 47.45
CA CYS A 240 -13.08 9.07 47.94
C CYS A 240 -12.60 8.47 49.28
N GLN A 241 -11.32 8.09 49.38
CA GLN A 241 -10.74 7.53 50.61
C GLN A 241 -10.72 8.53 51.77
N ARG A 242 -10.59 9.83 51.50
CA ARG A 242 -10.64 10.90 52.50
C ARG A 242 -12.04 11.20 53.02
N GLY A 243 -13.06 10.49 52.54
CA GLY A 243 -14.46 10.68 52.96
C GLY A 243 -15.10 11.96 52.42
N SER A 244 -14.45 12.68 51.48
CA SER A 244 -14.98 13.92 50.90
C SER A 244 -16.29 13.71 50.13
N TYR A 245 -16.61 12.48 49.71
CA TYR A 245 -17.88 12.15 49.06
C TYR A 245 -19.10 12.19 49.98
N THR A 246 -18.91 12.06 51.29
CA THR A 246 -20.04 11.98 52.25
C THR A 246 -20.76 13.31 52.49
N LYS A 247 -20.38 14.42 51.82
CA LYS A 247 -20.91 15.76 52.12
C LYS A 247 -21.43 16.59 50.93
N ARG A 248 -21.83 15.97 49.81
CA ARG A 248 -22.60 16.68 48.76
C ARG A 248 -23.93 16.05 48.35
N ALA A 249 -24.35 14.98 49.01
CA ALA A 249 -25.72 14.48 48.96
C ALA A 249 -26.43 14.84 50.27
N ASN A 250 -26.88 16.09 50.42
CA ASN A 250 -28.03 16.44 51.27
C ASN A 250 -28.38 17.93 51.14
N ASN A 251 -29.28 18.23 50.20
CA ASN A 251 -30.20 19.35 50.30
C ASN A 251 -31.66 18.91 50.08
N HIS A 252 -31.98 17.66 50.44
CA HIS A 252 -33.35 17.28 50.80
C HIS A 252 -33.30 16.49 52.11
N ALA A 253 -33.70 17.18 53.19
CA ALA A 253 -33.76 16.62 54.53
C ALA A 253 -34.90 15.59 54.66
N LEU A 254 -34.58 14.41 55.20
CA LEU A 254 -35.50 13.52 55.93
C LEU A 254 -34.73 12.82 57.06
N PRO A 255 -35.34 12.52 58.23
CA PRO A 255 -34.62 12.25 59.46
C PRO A 255 -34.20 10.79 59.67
N ALA A 256 -33.21 10.64 60.55
CA ALA A 256 -32.38 9.48 60.87
C ALA A 256 -33.08 8.15 61.20
N GLN A 257 -32.40 7.03 60.90
CA GLN A 257 -32.49 5.80 61.68
C GLN A 257 -31.15 5.04 61.74
N ASN A 258 -30.82 4.58 62.95
CA ASN A 258 -29.58 3.93 63.40
C ASN A 258 -29.34 2.52 62.81
N GLY A 259 -28.06 2.18 62.59
CA GLY A 259 -27.59 0.78 62.58
C GLY A 259 -26.24 0.56 61.87
N ASN A 260 -25.15 0.42 62.64
CA ASN A 260 -23.90 -0.27 62.23
C ASN A 260 -24.01 -1.77 62.64
N PRO A 261 -23.25 -2.77 62.10
CA PRO A 261 -21.78 -2.77 61.86
C PRO A 261 -21.31 -3.66 60.65
N PRO A 262 -20.09 -4.24 60.61
CA PRO A 262 -18.78 -3.66 60.26
C PRO A 262 -18.19 -4.19 58.92
N ALA A 263 -17.08 -3.60 58.47
CA ALA A 263 -16.30 -3.96 57.28
C ALA A 263 -15.33 -5.14 57.51
N PRO A 264 -14.82 -5.76 56.43
CA PRO A 264 -13.46 -6.28 56.40
C PRO A 264 -12.56 -5.45 55.46
N THR A 265 -11.40 -5.12 56.00
CA THR A 265 -10.18 -4.69 55.33
C THR A 265 -9.66 -5.77 54.38
N ASP A 266 -9.16 -5.36 53.20
CA ASP A 266 -7.86 -5.83 52.73
C ASP A 266 -7.25 -4.82 51.74
N THR A 267 -5.98 -4.52 51.99
CA THR A 267 -5.14 -3.58 51.26
C THR A 267 -4.05 -4.38 50.56
N VAL A 268 -3.48 -3.79 49.49
CA VAL A 268 -2.23 -4.17 48.78
C VAL A 268 -2.47 -5.23 47.69
N GLN A 269 -2.16 -5.00 46.41
CA GLN A 269 -0.84 -4.59 45.92
C GLN A 269 -0.92 -3.94 44.53
N SER A 270 -0.27 -2.77 44.41
CA SER A 270 0.17 -2.21 43.13
C SER A 270 1.21 -3.12 42.49
N GLU A 271 1.20 -3.17 41.16
CA GLU A 271 2.34 -3.31 40.24
C GLU A 271 1.90 -4.13 39.04
N TYR A 272 1.64 -3.50 37.89
CA TYR A 272 2.12 -3.97 36.59
C TYR A 272 2.20 -2.79 35.63
N PHE A 273 3.39 -2.19 35.61
CA PHE A 273 3.92 -1.42 34.49
C PHE A 273 3.76 -2.20 33.18
N ILE A 274 3.35 -1.51 32.11
CA ILE A 274 3.58 -1.89 30.69
C ILE A 274 2.76 -3.11 30.20
N HIS A 275 1.49 -2.87 29.85
CA HIS A 275 0.64 -3.80 29.10
C HIS A 275 -0.41 -2.93 28.38
N TYR A 276 -0.42 -2.67 27.07
CA TYR A 276 -0.40 -3.60 25.96
C TYR A 276 -0.25 -2.83 24.64
N THR A 277 0.95 -2.84 24.04
CA THR A 277 1.11 -2.83 22.57
C THR A 277 0.74 -4.23 22.00
N ILE A 278 0.30 -5.17 22.85
CA ILE A 278 0.23 -6.61 22.57
C ILE A 278 -1.22 -7.15 22.41
N LEU A 279 -2.28 -6.36 22.59
CA LEU A 279 -3.66 -6.91 22.58
C LEU A 279 -4.31 -7.02 21.20
N TYR A 280 -3.66 -6.55 20.12
CA TYR A 280 -4.24 -6.63 18.77
C TYR A 280 -3.41 -7.37 17.71
N ALA A 281 -2.37 -8.12 18.12
CA ALA A 281 -1.65 -9.04 17.22
C ALA A 281 -1.98 -10.52 17.48
N THR A 282 -2.92 -10.83 18.37
CA THR A 282 -3.25 -12.23 18.70
C THR A 282 -4.71 -12.42 19.05
N LEU A 283 -5.62 -12.15 18.10
CA LEU A 283 -6.95 -12.77 18.05
C LEU A 283 -7.52 -12.58 16.63
N TYR A 284 -7.42 -13.67 15.85
CA TYR A 284 -7.80 -13.93 14.44
C TYR A 284 -6.76 -13.61 13.36
#